data_AF-A0A397EG40-F1
#
_entry.id   AF-A0A397EG40-F1
#
_cell.length_a   1.000
_cell.length_b   1.000
_cell.length_c   1.000
_cell.angle_alpha   90.00
_cell.angle_beta   90.00
_cell.angle_gamma   90.00
#
_symmetry.space_group_name_H-M   'P 1'
#
loop_
_entity.id
_entity.type
_entity.pdbx_description
1 polymer ?
#
loop_
_entity_poly.entity_id
_entity_poly.type
_entity_poly.pdbx_seq_one_letter_code
_entity_poly.pdbx_strand_id
1 'polypeptide(L)'
;MTCGVSSCTHCFSQEEAEFKKVKKMADFLRGRKGMPVRQAIEMGKRVEFFRGDKLGKFLLNNAVAERYCPSPVTEKAHAIDMGKLLIHHGFIHRSNRDERNKKVLQPTQDTEFVADGYYTWMYDGPTTFRNFLTTLLIIGFTGLVCYPIWPQWI
;
A
#
# COMPACT_ATOMS: atom_id res chain seq x y z
N MET A 1 -8.68 34.64 22.06
CA MET A 1 -7.87 33.50 21.59
C MET A 1 -8.68 32.22 21.78
N THR A 2 -9.58 31.91 20.86
CA THR A 2 -10.37 30.66 20.89
C THR A 2 -10.50 30.14 19.46
N CYS A 3 -9.37 29.74 18.89
CA CYS A 3 -9.37 28.78 17.79
C CYS A 3 -8.81 27.49 18.38
N GLY A 4 -9.45 26.32 18.16
CA GLY A 4 -8.69 25.09 18.32
C GLY A 4 -9.40 23.77 18.61
N VAL A 5 -10.71 23.71 18.83
CA VAL A 5 -11.37 22.39 19.00
C VAL A 5 -12.15 22.00 17.74
N SER A 6 -13.01 22.89 17.23
CA SER A 6 -13.79 22.62 16.00
C SER A 6 -12.92 22.47 14.75
N SER A 7 -11.83 23.24 14.65
CA SER A 7 -10.89 23.15 13.52
C SER A 7 -10.08 21.85 13.53
N CYS A 8 -9.77 21.29 14.71
CA CYS A 8 -9.00 20.05 14.81
C CYS A 8 -9.85 18.82 14.44
N THR A 9 -11.13 18.77 14.83
CA THR A 9 -12.02 17.65 14.47
C THR A 9 -12.32 17.59 12.96
N HIS A 10 -12.49 18.76 12.32
CA HIS A 10 -12.64 18.84 10.87
C HIS A 10 -11.35 18.46 10.12
N CYS A 11 -10.19 18.85 10.65
CA CYS A 11 -8.89 18.52 10.04
C CYS A 11 -8.59 17.01 10.15
N PHE A 12 -8.86 16.41 11.32
CA PHE A 12 -8.66 14.97 11.56
C PHE A 12 -9.55 14.09 10.66
N SER A 13 -10.82 14.47 10.48
CA SER A 13 -11.73 13.73 9.59
C SER A 13 -11.34 13.84 8.11
N GLN A 14 -10.76 14.96 7.68
CA GLN A 14 -10.21 15.12 6.34
C GLN A 14 -8.97 14.25 6.14
N GLU A 15 -8.04 14.22 7.10
CA GLU A 15 -6.84 13.40 7.07
C GLU A 15 -7.16 11.90 7.04
N GLU A 16 -8.15 11.44 7.82
CA GLU A 16 -8.61 10.05 7.75
C GLU A 16 -9.21 9.69 6.39
N ALA A 17 -10.01 10.58 5.81
CA ALA A 17 -10.64 10.34 4.51
C ALA A 17 -9.60 10.31 3.40
N GLU A 18 -8.60 11.18 3.46
CA GLU A 18 -7.44 11.19 2.59
C GLU A 18 -6.64 9.89 2.74
N PHE A 19 -6.28 9.51 3.97
CA PHE A 19 -5.58 8.26 4.25
C PHE A 19 -6.33 7.04 3.71
N LYS A 20 -7.66 6.98 3.91
CA LYS A 20 -8.51 5.89 3.37
C LYS A 20 -8.48 5.86 1.84
N LYS A 21 -8.45 7.01 1.16
CA LYS A 21 -8.32 7.09 -0.31
C LYS A 21 -6.93 6.64 -0.77
N VAL A 22 -5.86 7.14 -0.14
CA VAL A 22 -4.48 6.75 -0.45
C VAL A 22 -4.26 5.26 -0.20
N LYS A 23 -4.83 4.71 0.87
CA LYS A 23 -4.80 3.27 1.15
C LYS A 23 -5.48 2.46 0.04
N LYS A 24 -6.67 2.88 -0.41
CA LYS A 24 -7.35 2.23 -1.54
C LYS A 24 -6.54 2.30 -2.83
N MET A 25 -5.83 3.41 -3.06
CA MET A 25 -4.88 3.53 -4.16
C MET A 25 -3.74 2.52 -4.01
N ALA A 26 -3.13 2.41 -2.82
CA ALA A 26 -2.09 1.41 -2.57
C ALA A 26 -2.61 -0.03 -2.77
N ASP A 27 -3.81 -0.34 -2.29
CA ASP A 27 -4.48 -1.63 -2.52
C ASP A 27 -4.70 -1.90 -4.01
N PHE A 28 -5.10 -0.88 -4.79
CA PHE A 28 -5.28 -0.98 -6.23
C PHE A 28 -3.96 -1.22 -6.97
N LEU A 29 -2.92 -0.46 -6.63
CA LEU A 29 -1.58 -0.60 -7.20
C LEU A 29 -0.96 -1.98 -6.91
N ARG A 30 -1.28 -2.57 -5.76
CA ARG A 30 -0.85 -3.93 -5.35
C ARG A 30 -1.78 -5.03 -5.86
N GLY A 31 -2.98 -4.68 -6.34
CA GLY A 31 -3.97 -5.62 -6.82
C GLY A 31 -3.57 -6.32 -8.12
N ARG A 32 -4.36 -7.32 -8.55
CA ARG A 32 -4.09 -8.09 -9.79
C ARG A 32 -4.07 -7.24 -11.06
N LYS A 33 -4.78 -6.11 -11.08
CA LYS A 33 -4.83 -5.14 -12.18
C LYS A 33 -3.85 -3.96 -11.98
N GLY A 34 -3.00 -4.06 -10.97
CA GLY A 34 -2.04 -3.04 -10.57
C GLY A 34 -0.80 -3.01 -11.46
N MET A 35 0.19 -2.24 -11.02
CA MET A 35 1.44 -2.03 -11.76
C MET A 35 2.36 -3.25 -11.64
N PRO A 36 3.10 -3.64 -12.70
CA PRO A 36 4.09 -4.71 -12.60
C PRO A 36 5.25 -4.33 -11.65
N VAL A 37 5.36 -5.08 -10.55
CA VAL A 37 6.44 -4.96 -9.56
C VAL A 37 7.55 -5.98 -9.81
N ARG A 38 8.78 -5.65 -9.41
CA ARG A 38 9.94 -6.56 -9.48
C ARG A 38 10.37 -6.92 -8.07
N GLN A 39 10.97 -8.09 -7.89
CA GLN A 39 11.51 -8.51 -6.61
C GLN A 39 12.99 -8.15 -6.48
N ALA A 40 13.39 -7.74 -5.30
CA ALA A 40 14.78 -7.53 -4.92
C ALA A 40 14.99 -7.84 -3.43
N ILE A 41 16.22 -7.67 -2.96
CA ILE A 41 16.58 -7.92 -1.57
C ILE A 41 16.98 -6.60 -0.92
N GLU A 42 16.29 -6.23 0.15
CA GLU A 42 16.59 -5.06 0.98
C GLU A 42 16.83 -5.57 2.41
N MET A 43 17.99 -5.24 2.98
CA MET A 43 18.41 -5.70 4.32
C MET A 43 18.23 -7.21 4.57
N GLY A 44 18.45 -8.04 3.55
CA GLY A 44 18.30 -9.51 3.63
C GLY A 44 16.86 -10.02 3.50
N LYS A 45 15.85 -9.15 3.43
CA LYS A 45 14.45 -9.51 3.16
C LYS A 45 14.13 -9.34 1.67
N ARG A 46 13.33 -10.26 1.12
CA ARG A 46 12.76 -10.09 -0.23
C ARG A 46 11.69 -9.01 -0.20
N VAL A 47 11.89 -7.96 -0.97
CA VAL A 47 10.98 -6.82 -1.10
C VAL A 47 10.61 -6.61 -2.55
N GLU A 48 9.45 -6.01 -2.78
CA GLU A 48 8.99 -5.66 -4.10
C GLU A 48 9.27 -4.19 -4.38
N PHE A 49 9.90 -3.91 -5.51
CA PHE A 49 10.29 -2.57 -5.92
C PHE A 49 9.75 -2.21 -7.30
N PHE A 50 9.60 -0.92 -7.54
CA PHE A 50 9.19 -0.33 -8.80
C PHE A 50 9.93 0.99 -9.05
N ARG A 51 9.76 1.55 -10.25
CA ARG A 51 10.36 2.84 -10.64
C ARG A 51 9.28 3.92 -10.68
N GLY A 52 9.57 5.13 -10.21
CA GLY A 52 8.62 6.24 -10.20
C GLY A 52 8.02 6.56 -11.58
N ASP A 53 8.81 6.48 -12.65
CA ASP A 53 8.38 6.75 -14.02
C ASP A 53 7.30 5.75 -14.48
N LYS A 54 7.37 4.50 -14.01
CA LYS A 54 6.33 3.51 -14.27
C LYS A 54 5.04 3.83 -13.54
N LEU A 55 5.13 4.35 -12.30
CA LEU A 55 3.95 4.77 -11.53
C LEU A 55 3.25 5.92 -12.26
N GLY A 56 3.99 6.94 -12.69
CA GLY A 56 3.43 8.08 -13.43
C GLY A 56 2.74 7.66 -14.72
N LYS A 57 3.39 6.81 -15.54
CA LYS A 57 2.79 6.26 -16.76
C LYS A 57 1.54 5.41 -16.48
N PHE A 58 1.56 4.61 -15.42
CA PHE A 58 0.43 3.77 -15.04
C PHE A 58 -0.78 4.61 -14.61
N LEU A 59 -0.57 5.65 -13.81
CA LEU A 59 -1.64 6.55 -13.37
C LEU A 59 -2.30 7.27 -14.55
N LEU A 60 -1.51 7.76 -15.52
CA LEU A 60 -2.04 8.41 -16.73
C LEU A 60 -2.81 7.44 -17.63
N ASN A 61 -2.39 6.17 -17.70
CA ASN A 61 -3.04 5.17 -18.55
C ASN A 61 -4.30 4.56 -17.92
N ASN A 62 -4.56 4.80 -16.63
CA ASN A 62 -5.59 4.10 -15.88
C ASN A 62 -6.59 5.06 -15.22
N ALA A 63 -7.71 5.31 -15.89
CA ALA A 63 -8.79 6.15 -15.39
C ALA A 63 -9.41 5.64 -14.07
N VAL A 64 -9.23 4.36 -13.71
CA VAL A 64 -9.70 3.83 -12.42
C VAL A 64 -8.87 4.37 -11.26
N ALA A 65 -7.57 4.61 -11.50
CA ALA A 65 -6.68 5.17 -10.49
C ALA A 65 -7.10 6.60 -10.09
N GLU A 66 -7.60 7.39 -11.03
CA GLU A 66 -8.06 8.76 -10.76
C GLU A 66 -9.11 8.83 -9.63
N ARG A 67 -9.96 7.80 -9.48
CA ARG A 67 -11.00 7.74 -8.44
C ARG A 67 -10.46 7.72 -7.01
N TYR A 68 -9.23 7.25 -6.82
CA TYR A 68 -8.61 7.16 -5.50
C TYR A 68 -7.60 8.29 -5.26
N CYS A 69 -7.30 9.09 -6.28
CA CYS A 69 -6.48 10.28 -6.13
C CYS A 69 -7.32 11.42 -5.50
N PRO A 70 -6.71 12.25 -4.64
CA PRO A 70 -7.37 13.45 -4.14
C PRO A 70 -7.50 14.55 -5.20
N SER A 71 -6.59 14.58 -6.18
CA SER A 71 -6.59 15.50 -7.33
C SER A 71 -6.67 14.71 -8.64
N PRO A 72 -7.40 15.20 -9.66
CA PRO A 72 -7.45 14.56 -10.98
C PRO A 72 -6.04 14.46 -11.59
N VAL A 73 -5.71 13.30 -12.17
CA VAL A 73 -4.38 13.03 -12.74
C VAL A 73 -4.39 13.29 -14.24
N THR A 74 -4.44 14.57 -14.61
CA THR A 74 -4.34 15.03 -16.01
C THR A 74 -2.88 15.13 -16.47
N GLU A 75 -1.98 15.44 -15.54
CA GLU A 75 -0.57 15.72 -15.83
C GLU A 75 0.38 14.86 -14.98
N LYS A 76 1.64 14.75 -15.46
CA LYS A 76 2.72 14.10 -14.72
C LYS A 76 2.99 14.75 -13.36
N ALA A 77 2.70 16.05 -13.21
CA ALA A 77 2.84 16.77 -11.94
C ALA A 77 1.93 16.18 -10.85
N HIS A 78 0.67 15.91 -11.18
CA HIS A 78 -0.27 15.30 -10.23
C HIS A 78 0.11 13.87 -9.82
N ALA A 79 0.77 13.12 -10.71
CA ALA A 79 1.31 11.81 -10.37
C ALA A 79 2.48 11.89 -9.37
N ILE A 80 3.30 12.94 -9.47
CA ILE A 80 4.37 13.21 -8.49
C ILE A 80 3.78 13.52 -7.13
N ASP A 81 2.73 14.33 -7.06
CA ASP A 81 2.08 14.66 -5.79
C ASP A 81 1.42 13.43 -5.15
N MET A 82 0.79 12.56 -5.94
CA MET A 82 0.29 11.27 -5.45
C MET A 82 1.44 10.39 -4.91
N GLY A 83 2.59 10.39 -5.58
CA GLY A 83 3.79 9.70 -5.12
C GLY A 83 4.29 10.23 -3.78
N LYS A 84 4.29 11.56 -3.58
CA LYS A 84 4.64 12.19 -2.29
C LYS A 84 3.67 11.77 -1.18
N LEU A 85 2.36 11.73 -1.46
CA LEU A 85 1.36 11.27 -0.48
C LEU A 85 1.56 9.81 -0.07
N LEU A 86 1.92 8.95 -1.02
CA LEU A 86 2.23 7.54 -0.73
C LEU A 86 3.47 7.38 0.17
N ILE A 87 4.48 8.23 0.00
CA ILE A 87 5.67 8.29 0.87
C ILE A 87 5.30 8.85 2.24
N HIS A 88 4.54 9.94 2.28
CA HIS A 88 4.13 10.62 3.52
C HIS A 88 3.38 9.68 4.47
N HIS A 89 2.47 8.87 3.94
CA HIS A 89 1.75 7.85 4.73
C HIS A 89 2.54 6.55 4.95
N GLY A 90 3.77 6.43 4.45
CA GLY A 90 4.64 5.28 4.68
C GLY A 90 4.27 4.01 3.92
N PHE A 91 3.48 4.10 2.84
CA PHE A 91 3.16 2.92 2.02
C PHE A 91 4.35 2.47 1.16
N ILE A 92 5.16 3.44 0.72
CA ILE A 92 6.35 3.23 -0.09
C ILE A 92 7.55 3.95 0.53
N HIS A 93 8.73 3.38 0.37
CA HIS A 93 9.99 3.99 0.79
C HIS A 93 10.91 4.19 -0.41
N ARG A 94 11.75 5.23 -0.37
CA ARG A 94 12.75 5.47 -1.40
C ARG A 94 13.94 4.57 -1.14
N SER A 95 14.34 3.85 -2.17
CA SER A 95 15.44 2.90 -2.11
C SER A 95 16.45 3.27 -3.19
N ASN A 96 17.74 3.26 -2.87
CA ASN A 96 18.78 3.40 -3.88
C ASN A 96 19.29 2.03 -4.29
N ARG A 97 19.64 1.89 -5.57
CA ARG A 97 20.25 0.68 -6.09
C ARG A 97 21.75 0.78 -5.90
N ASP A 98 22.33 -0.22 -5.25
CA ASP A 98 23.77 -0.26 -5.07
C ASP A 98 24.46 -0.51 -6.43
N GLU A 99 25.46 0.30 -6.75
CA GLU A 99 26.19 0.22 -8.04
C GLU A 99 26.95 -1.11 -8.16
N ARG A 100 27.39 -1.67 -7.03
CA ARG A 100 28.17 -2.91 -6.96
C ARG A 100 27.30 -4.15 -7.06
N ASN A 101 26.09 -4.12 -6.51
CA ASN A 101 25.19 -5.27 -6.53
C ASN A 101 23.78 -4.88 -6.95
N LYS A 102 23.53 -5.07 -8.24
CA LYS A 102 22.26 -4.79 -8.91
C LYS A 102 21.02 -5.46 -8.29
N LYS A 103 21.18 -6.44 -7.40
CA LYS A 103 20.09 -7.17 -6.72
C LYS A 103 19.81 -6.70 -5.29
N VAL A 104 20.68 -5.85 -4.73
CA VAL A 104 20.57 -5.33 -3.37
C VAL A 104 20.14 -3.87 -3.44
N LEU A 105 19.07 -3.51 -2.72
CA LEU A 105 18.67 -2.13 -2.51
C LEU A 105 19.03 -1.69 -1.10
N GLN A 106 19.44 -0.43 -0.99
CA GLN A 106 19.69 0.23 0.29
C GLN A 106 18.56 1.25 0.55
N PRO A 107 17.94 1.24 1.73
CA PRO A 107 16.95 2.25 2.10
C PRO A 107 17.62 3.62 2.13
N THR A 108 16.92 4.64 1.63
CA THR A 108 17.41 6.01 1.61
C THR A 108 16.44 6.89 2.38
N GLN A 109 16.95 7.72 3.28
CA GLN A 109 16.11 8.58 4.14
C GLN A 109 15.49 9.77 3.40
N ASP A 110 15.83 9.97 2.13
CA ASP A 110 15.30 11.06 1.32
C ASP A 110 13.80 10.89 1.09
N THR A 111 13.01 11.81 1.65
CA THR A 111 11.55 11.90 1.50
C THR A 111 11.12 12.56 0.19
N GLU A 112 12.06 13.11 -0.59
CA GLU A 112 11.74 13.75 -1.86
C GLU A 112 11.40 12.71 -2.94
N PHE A 113 10.20 12.85 -3.52
CA PHE A 113 9.77 12.03 -4.65
C PHE A 113 10.47 12.47 -5.93
N VAL A 114 11.33 11.60 -6.45
CA VAL A 114 12.00 11.77 -7.75
C VAL A 114 11.34 10.83 -8.76
N ALA A 115 10.95 11.36 -9.93
CA ALA A 115 10.28 10.59 -10.97
C ALA A 115 11.12 9.39 -11.44
N ASP A 116 12.44 9.49 -11.48
CA ASP A 116 13.31 8.39 -11.93
C ASP A 116 13.81 7.46 -10.80
N GLY A 117 13.38 7.71 -9.56
CA GLY A 117 13.80 6.95 -8.37
C GLY A 117 13.25 5.52 -8.31
N TYR A 118 13.90 4.69 -7.50
CA TYR A 118 13.42 3.35 -7.15
C TYR A 118 12.69 3.39 -5.81
N TYR A 119 11.54 2.74 -5.76
CA TYR A 119 10.67 2.70 -4.58
C TYR A 119 10.38 1.26 -4.19
N THR A 120 10.48 0.96 -2.90
CA THR A 120 10.13 -0.34 -2.31
C THR A 120 8.78 -0.27 -1.61
N TRP A 121 8.01 -1.34 -1.73
CA TRP A 121 6.74 -1.48 -1.03
C TRP A 121 6.98 -1.94 0.40
N MET A 122 6.50 -1.16 1.36
CA MET A 122 6.42 -1.56 2.78
C MET A 122 5.08 -2.20 3.11
N TYR A 123 4.04 -1.94 2.30
CA TYR A 123 2.70 -2.44 2.50
C TYR A 123 2.45 -3.79 1.79
N ASP A 124 2.09 -4.80 2.57
CA ASP A 124 1.85 -6.19 2.11
C ASP A 124 0.43 -6.45 1.57
N GLY A 125 -0.43 -5.43 1.55
CA GLY A 125 -1.81 -5.55 1.05
C GLY A 125 -2.79 -6.16 2.05
N PRO A 126 -4.07 -6.32 1.66
CA PRO A 126 -5.11 -6.85 2.54
C PRO A 126 -4.95 -8.36 2.71
N THR A 127 -4.40 -8.80 3.86
CA THR A 127 -4.31 -10.22 4.23
C THR A 127 -5.65 -10.83 4.67
N THR A 128 -6.73 -10.02 4.73
CA THR A 128 -8.03 -10.38 5.30
C THR A 128 -8.63 -11.63 4.66
N PHE A 129 -8.56 -11.77 3.34
CA PHE A 129 -9.13 -12.93 2.65
C PHE A 129 -8.43 -14.23 3.02
N ARG A 130 -7.08 -14.20 3.09
CA ARG A 130 -6.28 -15.36 3.49
C ARG A 130 -6.60 -15.77 4.93
N ASN A 131 -6.63 -14.79 5.83
CA ASN A 131 -6.89 -15.03 7.25
C ASN A 131 -8.32 -15.54 7.48
N PHE A 132 -9.30 -14.99 6.76
CA PHE A 132 -10.68 -15.46 6.80
C PHE A 132 -10.80 -16.92 6.33
N LEU A 133 -10.19 -17.28 5.21
CA LEU A 133 -10.21 -18.65 4.70
C LEU A 133 -9.54 -19.63 5.68
N THR A 134 -8.40 -19.25 6.26
CA THR A 134 -7.73 -20.05 7.30
C THR A 134 -8.63 -20.23 8.53
N THR A 135 -9.30 -19.17 8.98
CA THR A 135 -10.23 -19.24 10.13
C THR A 135 -11.42 -20.14 9.84
N LEU A 136 -12.01 -20.03 8.65
CA LEU A 136 -13.12 -20.87 8.22
C LEU A 136 -12.72 -22.36 8.18
N LEU A 137 -11.52 -22.66 7.67
CA LEU A 137 -11.00 -24.03 7.64
C LEU A 137 -10.78 -24.58 9.05
N ILE A 138 -10.23 -23.78 9.98
CA ILE A 138 -10.05 -24.20 11.37
C ILE A 138 -11.41 -24.48 12.01
N ILE A 139 -12.38 -23.57 11.89
CA ILE A 139 -13.73 -23.75 12.47
C ILE A 139 -14.42 -24.97 11.87
N GLY A 140 -14.35 -25.14 10.54
CA GLY A 140 -14.94 -26.30 9.86
C GLY A 140 -14.31 -27.62 10.31
N PHE A 141 -12.97 -27.66 10.41
CA PHE A 141 -12.25 -28.85 10.87
C PHE A 141 -12.52 -29.16 12.34
N THR A 142 -12.46 -28.16 13.22
CA THR A 142 -12.79 -28.32 14.64
C THR A 142 -14.23 -28.76 14.83
N GLY A 143 -15.18 -28.17 14.10
CA GLY A 143 -16.59 -28.58 14.16
C GLY A 143 -16.78 -30.04 13.77
N LEU A 144 -16.15 -30.50 12.68
CA LEU A 144 -16.30 -31.87 12.20
C LEU A 144 -15.61 -32.90 13.11
N VAL A 145 -14.41 -32.59 13.61
CA VAL A 145 -13.63 -33.51 14.47
C VAL A 145 -14.15 -33.53 15.91
N CYS A 146 -14.64 -32.41 16.43
CA CYS A 146 -15.17 -32.33 17.79
C CYS A 146 -16.67 -32.64 17.88
N TYR A 147 -17.41 -32.71 16.76
CA TYR A 147 -18.80 -33.18 16.72
C TYR A 147 -19.04 -34.48 17.51
N PRO A 148 -18.23 -35.56 17.39
CA PRO A 148 -18.42 -36.79 18.16
C PRO A 148 -18.12 -36.66 19.66
N ILE A 149 -17.39 -35.64 20.09
CA ILE A 149 -16.96 -35.43 21.49
C ILE A 149 -17.84 -34.41 22.21
N TRP A 150 -18.60 -33.59 21.47
CA TRP A 150 -19.46 -32.58 22.07
C TRP A 150 -20.57 -33.28 22.85
N PRO A 151 -20.73 -32.98 24.16
CA PRO A 151 -21.71 -33.67 24.99
C PRO A 151 -23.09 -33.46 24.40
N GLN A 152 -23.67 -34.57 23.96
CA GLN A 152 -25.06 -34.66 23.53
C GLN A 152 -25.86 -34.67 24.84
N TRP A 153 -26.07 -33.52 25.48
CA TRP A 153 -26.99 -33.41 26.62
C TRP A 153 -28.42 -33.49 26.06
N ILE A 154 -28.80 -34.71 25.68
CA ILE A 154 -30.20 -35.12 25.59
C ILE A 154 -30.52 -36.01 26.78
#